data_AF-A0A395N8H5-F1
#
_entry.id   AF-A0A395N8H5-F1
#
_cell.length_a   1.000
_cell.length_b   1.000
_cell.length_c   1.000
_cell.angle_alpha   90.00
_cell.angle_beta   90.00
_cell.angle_gamma   90.00
#
_symmetry.space_group_name_H-M   'P 1'
#
loop_
_entity.id
_entity.type
_entity.pdbx_description
1 polymer ?
#
loop_
_entity_poly.entity_id
_entity_poly.type
_entity_poly.pdbx_seq_one_letter_code
_entity_poly.pdbx_strand_id
1 'polypeptide(L)'
;MNRLVASVGTETRLFEPDPTFNPLNASDQGWESVMPMGGGFVTIQDWQGKDLPKPIHSRGKDLYSISVFHQLHCLHMLAEEFSNLLEGRTMGGTAMKQATHRRHGSSMEEEMDKDLMMWHIGHCFDYLKSSLTCCADTALEGQKSDTEEPATDGFGARHVCRNFDQVYQWAETHRASDQTGYPHGTA
;
A
#
# COMPACT_ATOMS: atom_id res chain seq x y z
N MET A 1 -13.72 -17.21 -7.51
CA MET A 1 -13.09 -17.30 -6.17
C MET A 1 -12.14 -18.48 -6.15
N ASN A 2 -10.88 -18.20 -5.86
CA ASN A 2 -9.78 -19.16 -5.84
C ASN A 2 -9.96 -19.91 -4.51
N ARG A 3 -10.66 -21.05 -4.53
CA ARG A 3 -11.23 -21.80 -3.37
C ARG A 3 -10.20 -22.30 -2.32
N LEU A 4 -9.05 -21.65 -2.23
CA LEU A 4 -7.89 -21.97 -1.40
C LEU A 4 -7.85 -21.13 -0.13
N VAL A 5 -8.29 -19.87 -0.18
CA VAL A 5 -8.66 -19.10 1.01
C VAL A 5 -10.16 -19.28 1.22
N ALA A 6 -10.60 -19.35 2.49
CA ALA A 6 -12.01 -19.53 2.84
C ALA A 6 -12.87 -18.51 2.10
N SER A 7 -14.08 -18.91 1.66
CA SER A 7 -15.02 -17.99 1.03
C SER A 7 -15.42 -16.92 2.05
N VAL A 8 -14.79 -15.75 1.94
CA VAL A 8 -15.13 -14.56 2.73
C VAL A 8 -16.34 -13.86 2.10
N GLY A 9 -17.24 -13.38 2.94
CA GLY A 9 -18.40 -12.60 2.49
C GLY A 9 -17.98 -11.22 1.98
N THR A 10 -18.89 -10.55 1.27
CA THR A 10 -18.73 -9.14 0.90
C THR A 10 -19.59 -8.27 1.80
N GLU A 11 -19.06 -7.14 2.24
CA GLU A 11 -19.81 -6.12 2.98
C GLU A 11 -19.70 -4.76 2.29
N THR A 12 -20.70 -3.90 2.48
CA THR A 12 -20.62 -2.49 2.09
C THR A 12 -20.06 -1.70 3.27
N ARG A 13 -19.00 -0.94 3.02
CA ARG A 13 -18.35 -0.09 4.03
C ARG A 13 -18.27 1.35 3.51
N LEU A 14 -18.60 2.30 4.38
CA LEU A 14 -18.30 3.72 4.16
C LEU A 14 -16.87 3.99 4.61
N PHE A 15 -16.10 4.74 3.81
CA PHE A 15 -14.78 5.19 4.23
C PHE A 15 -14.94 6.49 5.02
N GLU A 16 -14.57 6.44 6.30
CA GLU A 16 -14.56 7.59 7.20
C GLU A 16 -13.12 7.79 7.69
N PRO A 17 -12.61 9.03 7.75
CA PRO A 17 -11.30 9.29 8.33
C PRO A 17 -11.24 8.80 9.77
N ASP A 18 -10.17 8.09 10.14
CA ASP A 18 -9.91 7.76 11.53
C ASP A 18 -9.13 8.91 12.19
N PRO A 19 -9.76 9.71 13.08
CA PRO A 19 -9.08 10.85 13.70
C PRO A 19 -7.98 10.44 14.68
N THR A 20 -7.89 9.15 15.04
CA THR A 20 -6.90 8.62 15.99
C THR A 20 -5.66 8.06 15.32
N PHE A 21 -5.72 7.82 14.01
CA PHE A 21 -4.61 7.26 13.24
C PHE A 21 -3.76 8.38 12.64
N ASN A 22 -2.47 8.40 12.97
CA ASN A 22 -1.49 9.25 12.30
C ASN A 22 -0.69 8.45 11.24
N PRO A 23 -1.08 8.51 9.95
CA PRO A 23 -0.39 7.78 8.89
C PRO A 23 1.04 8.28 8.60
N LEU A 24 1.41 9.48 9.06
CA LEU A 24 2.78 10.01 8.95
C LEU A 24 3.66 9.63 10.14
N ASN A 25 3.14 8.84 11.07
CA ASN A 25 3.90 8.21 12.14
C ASN A 25 3.89 6.71 11.91
N ALA A 26 5.00 6.15 11.43
CA ALA A 26 5.11 4.72 11.19
C ALA A 26 4.98 3.87 12.48
N SER A 27 5.26 4.44 13.66
CA SER A 27 5.06 3.76 14.94
C SER A 27 3.61 3.83 15.47
N ASP A 28 2.68 4.41 14.72
CA ASP A 28 1.27 4.48 15.11
C ASP A 28 0.61 3.08 15.11
N GLN A 29 -0.12 2.76 16.18
CA GLN A 29 -0.79 1.47 16.35
C GLN A 29 -1.83 1.18 15.26
N GLY A 30 -2.34 2.20 14.58
CA GLY A 30 -3.23 2.03 13.44
C GLY A 30 -2.61 1.21 12.31
N TRP A 31 -1.27 1.20 12.16
CA TRP A 31 -0.58 0.33 11.20
C TRP A 31 -0.61 -1.14 11.62
N GLU A 32 -0.39 -1.43 12.90
CA GLU A 32 -0.40 -2.80 13.44
C GLU A 32 -1.82 -3.38 13.49
N SER A 33 -2.85 -2.54 13.68
CA SER A 33 -4.24 -2.98 13.87
C SER A 33 -4.83 -3.79 12.70
N VAL A 34 -4.26 -3.64 11.50
CA VAL A 34 -4.71 -4.33 10.27
C VAL A 34 -3.83 -5.52 9.90
N MET A 35 -2.76 -5.78 10.67
CA MET A 35 -1.85 -6.90 10.46
C MET A 35 -2.18 -8.04 11.43
N PRO A 36 -2.45 -9.26 10.93
CA PRO A 36 -2.73 -10.39 11.80
C PRO A 36 -1.42 -10.90 12.45
N MET A 37 -1.57 -11.61 13.57
CA MET A 37 -0.47 -12.38 14.14
C MET A 37 0.14 -13.31 13.07
N GLY A 38 1.46 -13.37 13.03
CA GLY A 38 2.19 -14.12 12.01
C GLY A 38 2.33 -13.40 10.66
N GLY A 39 1.91 -12.14 10.56
CA GLY A 39 2.19 -11.27 9.39
C GLY A 39 1.45 -11.66 8.12
N GLY A 40 0.43 -12.52 8.21
CA GLY A 40 -0.34 -12.97 7.05
C GLY A 40 0.23 -14.19 6.32
N PHE A 41 1.28 -14.83 6.85
CA PHE A 41 1.81 -16.07 6.30
C PHE A 41 0.97 -17.28 6.72
N VAL A 42 0.66 -18.15 5.76
CA VAL A 42 -0.12 -19.38 5.97
C VAL A 42 0.58 -20.60 5.38
N THR A 43 0.24 -21.78 5.89
CA THR A 43 0.66 -23.07 5.32
C THR A 43 -0.49 -23.69 4.55
N ILE A 44 -0.23 -24.23 3.36
CA ILE A 44 -1.23 -24.94 2.56
C ILE A 44 -0.77 -26.39 2.38
N GLN A 45 -1.59 -27.33 2.88
CA GLN A 45 -1.38 -28.75 2.63
C GLN A 45 -1.72 -29.10 1.17
N ASP A 46 -0.96 -30.05 0.61
CA ASP A 46 -1.14 -30.56 -0.75
C ASP A 46 -1.13 -29.46 -1.84
N TRP A 47 -0.31 -28.43 -1.66
CA TRP A 47 -0.19 -27.29 -2.59
C TRP A 47 0.20 -27.72 -4.02
N GLN A 48 0.90 -28.84 -4.17
CA GLN A 48 1.34 -29.37 -5.46
C GLN A 48 0.16 -29.73 -6.38
N GLY A 49 -1.01 -30.04 -5.81
CA GLY A 49 -2.23 -30.31 -6.57
C GLY A 49 -3.08 -29.07 -6.89
N LYS A 50 -2.61 -27.86 -6.56
CA LYS A 50 -3.49 -26.70 -6.33
C LYS A 50 -3.24 -25.44 -7.14
N ASP A 51 -2.68 -25.40 -8.33
CA ASP A 51 -2.67 -24.12 -9.08
C ASP A 51 -2.10 -22.88 -8.31
N LEU A 52 -1.05 -23.14 -7.52
CA LEU A 52 -0.34 -22.16 -6.70
C LEU A 52 1.10 -22.01 -7.21
N PRO A 53 1.74 -20.85 -6.97
CA PRO A 53 3.19 -20.76 -7.14
C PRO A 53 3.91 -21.72 -6.19
N LYS A 54 5.22 -21.92 -6.40
CA LYS A 54 6.04 -22.65 -5.43
C LYS A 54 5.98 -21.94 -4.07
N PRO A 55 5.89 -22.65 -2.94
CA PRO A 55 5.85 -22.04 -1.63
C PRO A 55 7.21 -21.42 -1.27
N ILE A 56 7.17 -20.45 -0.36
CA ILE A 56 8.35 -19.91 0.30
C ILE A 56 8.82 -20.94 1.33
N HIS A 57 10.01 -21.51 1.16
CA HIS A 57 10.53 -22.50 2.11
C HIS A 57 11.31 -21.81 3.22
N SER A 58 10.78 -21.77 4.44
CA SER A 58 11.43 -21.10 5.57
C SER A 58 11.26 -21.88 6.87
N ARG A 59 12.36 -22.08 7.61
CA ARG A 59 12.39 -22.77 8.92
C ARG A 59 11.69 -24.13 8.88
N GLY A 60 11.89 -24.88 7.79
CA GLY A 60 11.30 -26.21 7.59
C GLY A 60 9.80 -26.22 7.31
N LYS A 61 9.22 -25.07 6.92
CA LYS A 61 7.82 -24.94 6.53
C LYS A 61 7.69 -24.37 5.13
N ASP A 62 6.64 -24.82 4.44
CA ASP A 62 6.19 -24.24 3.17
C ASP A 62 5.14 -23.17 3.46
N LEU A 63 5.47 -21.93 3.15
CA LEU A 63 4.67 -20.75 3.46
C LEU A 63 4.14 -20.09 2.18
N TYR A 64 2.97 -19.48 2.30
CA TYR A 64 2.43 -18.52 1.35
C TYR A 64 2.09 -17.24 2.08
N SER A 65 2.31 -16.10 1.44
CA SER A 65 1.80 -14.81 1.94
C SER A 65 0.41 -14.56 1.36
N ILE A 66 -0.54 -14.05 2.17
CA ILE A 66 -1.81 -13.56 1.63
C ILE A 66 -1.59 -12.13 1.13
N SER A 67 -1.94 -11.88 -0.14
CA SER A 67 -1.62 -10.63 -0.85
C SER A 67 -1.98 -9.36 -0.09
N VAL A 68 -3.16 -9.25 0.51
CA VAL A 68 -3.54 -8.04 1.27
C VAL A 68 -2.54 -7.69 2.37
N PHE A 69 -1.96 -8.67 3.06
CA PHE A 69 -1.01 -8.40 4.15
C PHE A 69 0.37 -8.05 3.62
N HIS A 70 0.78 -8.61 2.46
CA HIS A 70 1.99 -8.15 1.79
C HIS A 70 1.83 -6.72 1.24
N GLN A 71 0.68 -6.39 0.65
CA GLN A 71 0.35 -5.05 0.17
C GLN A 71 0.36 -4.02 1.31
N LEU A 72 -0.21 -4.37 2.47
CA LEU A 72 -0.18 -3.53 3.68
C LEU A 72 1.24 -3.37 4.23
N HIS A 73 2.05 -4.43 4.23
CA HIS A 73 3.46 -4.34 4.60
C HIS A 73 4.22 -3.37 3.68
N CYS A 74 4.05 -3.47 2.36
CA CYS A 74 4.68 -2.54 1.41
C CYS A 74 4.21 -1.10 1.63
N LEU A 75 2.92 -0.87 1.89
CA LEU A 75 2.38 0.47 2.18
C LEU A 75 3.00 1.04 3.47
N HIS A 76 3.14 0.22 4.51
CA HIS A 76 3.77 0.62 5.76
C HIS A 76 5.26 0.96 5.58
N MET A 77 6.02 0.16 4.81
CA MET A 77 7.42 0.47 4.47
C MET A 77 7.55 1.83 3.77
N LEU A 78 6.63 2.16 2.85
CA LEU A 78 6.61 3.48 2.20
C LEU A 78 6.32 4.61 3.20
N ALA A 79 5.39 4.40 4.13
CA ALA A 79 5.07 5.37 5.18
C ALA A 79 6.24 5.55 6.16
N GLU A 80 6.96 4.49 6.50
CA GLU A 80 8.16 4.51 7.33
C GLU A 80 9.29 5.29 6.69
N GLU A 81 9.63 4.99 5.44
CA GLU A 81 10.66 5.74 4.70
C GLU A 81 10.28 7.22 4.54
N PHE A 82 8.99 7.51 4.32
CA PHE A 82 8.51 8.87 4.27
C PHE A 82 8.67 9.58 5.62
N SER A 83 8.31 8.93 6.73
CA SER A 83 8.46 9.45 8.09
C SER A 83 9.94 9.73 8.41
N ASN A 84 10.83 8.80 8.09
CA ASN A 84 12.28 8.93 8.26
C ASN A 84 12.85 10.11 7.48
N LEU A 85 12.36 10.36 6.25
CA LEU A 85 12.77 11.53 5.46
C LEU A 85 12.31 12.84 6.09
N LEU A 86 11.13 12.88 6.72
CA LEU A 86 10.67 14.06 7.46
C LEU A 86 11.54 14.31 8.70
N GLU A 87 11.83 13.27 9.48
CA GLU A 87 12.69 13.37 10.65
C GLU A 87 14.12 13.78 10.28
N GLY A 88 14.67 13.21 9.21
CA GLY A 88 15.97 13.58 8.66
C GLY A 88 16.04 15.03 8.19
N ARG A 89 14.94 15.61 7.69
CA ARG A 89 14.84 17.05 7.41
C ARG A 89 14.82 17.89 8.69
N THR A 90 14.23 17.40 9.78
CA THR A 90 14.22 18.11 11.08
C THR A 90 15.56 18.05 11.81
N MET A 91 16.33 16.96 11.64
CA MET A 91 17.67 16.78 12.24
C MET A 91 18.81 17.37 11.38
N GLY A 92 18.57 17.61 10.09
CA GLY A 92 19.56 17.98 9.08
C GLY A 92 19.66 19.47 8.73
N GLY A 93 19.62 20.36 9.72
CA GLY A 93 19.80 21.82 9.53
C GLY A 93 21.10 22.26 8.83
N THR A 94 22.04 21.35 8.53
CA THR A 94 23.26 21.67 7.77
C THR A 94 23.77 20.47 6.96
N ALA A 95 23.15 20.13 5.81
CA ALA A 95 23.85 19.61 4.62
C ALA A 95 22.88 19.15 3.50
N MET A 96 22.35 20.09 2.72
CA MET A 96 21.96 19.82 1.32
C MET A 96 22.19 21.10 0.51
N LYS A 97 23.46 21.45 0.27
CA LYS A 97 23.83 22.44 -0.74
C LYS A 97 24.05 21.72 -2.07
N GLN A 98 23.00 21.74 -2.90
CA GLN A 98 23.01 22.04 -4.35
C GLN A 98 22.01 21.18 -5.13
N ALA A 99 20.81 21.72 -5.29
CA ALA A 99 20.25 21.95 -6.61
C ALA A 99 19.57 23.32 -6.58
N THR A 100 19.81 24.10 -7.62
CA THR A 100 19.65 25.54 -7.70
C THR A 100 18.20 26.00 -7.69
N HIS A 101 17.80 26.78 -6.69
CA HIS A 101 17.11 28.07 -6.86
C HIS A 101 17.29 28.91 -5.58
N ARG A 102 17.98 30.05 -5.69
CA ARG A 102 18.04 31.07 -4.64
C ARG A 102 16.71 31.81 -4.59
N ARG A 103 16.10 31.91 -3.40
CA ARG A 103 15.37 33.06 -2.82
C ARG A 103 15.07 32.67 -1.36
N HIS A 104 15.66 33.24 -0.31
CA HIS A 104 15.46 34.57 0.26
C HIS A 104 13.97 34.92 0.45
N GLY A 105 13.44 34.58 1.63
CA GLY A 105 12.18 35.06 2.21
C GLY A 105 11.22 33.94 2.60
N SER A 106 11.24 33.49 3.87
CA SER A 106 10.21 32.61 4.43
C SER A 106 8.87 33.35 4.44
N SER A 107 8.00 33.04 3.49
CA SER A 107 6.64 33.59 3.41
C SER A 107 5.65 32.63 4.07
N MET A 108 4.53 33.15 4.61
CA MET A 108 3.45 32.33 5.17
C MET A 108 2.80 31.40 4.12
N GLU A 109 2.98 31.71 2.83
CA GLU A 109 2.48 30.93 1.69
C GLU A 109 3.25 29.60 1.53
N GLU A 110 4.57 29.59 1.80
CA GLU A 110 5.41 28.38 1.71
C GLU A 110 5.15 27.38 2.84
N GLU A 111 4.81 27.85 4.04
CA GLU A 111 4.46 26.97 5.17
C GLU A 111 3.06 26.36 4.98
N MET A 112 2.10 27.13 4.45
CA MET A 112 0.76 26.63 4.12
C MET A 112 0.79 25.55 3.01
N ASP A 113 1.68 25.67 2.03
CA ASP A 113 1.87 24.66 0.97
C ASP A 113 2.47 23.34 1.52
N LYS A 114 3.35 23.43 2.52
CA LYS A 114 3.89 22.25 3.22
C LYS A 114 2.84 21.54 4.05
N ASP A 115 2.06 22.26 4.86
CA ASP A 115 1.00 21.67 5.68
C ASP A 115 -0.05 20.99 4.81
N LEU A 116 -0.43 21.61 3.69
CA LEU A 116 -1.31 21.02 2.71
C LEU A 116 -0.72 19.75 2.10
N MET A 117 0.56 19.76 1.72
CA MET A 117 1.24 18.58 1.18
C MET A 117 1.32 17.43 2.21
N MET A 118 1.65 17.73 3.47
CA MET A 118 1.69 16.72 4.53
C MET A 118 0.31 16.12 4.77
N TRP A 119 -0.74 16.96 4.80
CA TRP A 119 -2.11 16.47 4.86
C TRP A 119 -2.44 15.56 3.66
N HIS A 120 -2.01 15.94 2.44
CA HIS A 120 -2.22 15.12 1.24
C HIS A 120 -1.63 13.72 1.38
N ILE A 121 -0.36 13.66 1.77
CA ILE A 121 0.36 12.40 1.89
C ILE A 121 -0.22 11.56 3.03
N GLY A 122 -0.51 12.18 4.17
CA GLY A 122 -1.14 11.49 5.30
C GLY A 122 -2.47 10.85 4.92
N HIS A 123 -3.41 11.62 4.36
CA HIS A 123 -4.70 11.03 3.99
C HIS A 123 -4.57 10.04 2.82
N CYS A 124 -3.59 10.17 1.92
CA CYS A 124 -3.33 9.19 0.86
C CYS A 124 -2.93 7.83 1.44
N PHE A 125 -2.05 7.82 2.45
CA PHE A 125 -1.69 6.58 3.15
C PHE A 125 -2.91 5.94 3.83
N ASP A 126 -3.74 6.72 4.53
CA ASP A 126 -4.96 6.21 5.16
C ASP A 126 -5.99 5.71 4.13
N TYR A 127 -6.19 6.45 3.04
CA TYR A 127 -7.08 6.06 1.96
C TYR A 127 -6.62 4.77 1.24
N LEU A 128 -5.32 4.63 0.99
CA LEU A 128 -4.76 3.42 0.39
C LEU A 128 -4.89 2.22 1.33
N LYS A 129 -4.59 2.39 2.62
CA LYS A 129 -4.81 1.35 3.65
C LYS A 129 -6.27 0.90 3.69
N SER A 130 -7.21 1.86 3.68
CA SER A 130 -8.65 1.59 3.62
C SER A 130 -9.05 0.85 2.34
N SER A 131 -8.48 1.24 1.20
CA SER A 131 -8.73 0.58 -0.09
C SER A 131 -8.21 -0.86 -0.14
N LEU A 132 -7.00 -1.10 0.39
CA LEU A 132 -6.40 -2.43 0.47
C LEU A 132 -7.21 -3.36 1.38
N THR A 133 -7.65 -2.89 2.54
CA THR A 133 -8.50 -3.67 3.46
C THR A 133 -9.92 -3.89 2.93
N CYS A 134 -10.45 -2.97 2.13
CA CYS A 134 -11.76 -3.11 1.48
C CYS A 134 -11.74 -4.14 0.35
N CYS A 135 -10.69 -4.13 -0.48
CA CYS A 135 -10.53 -5.09 -1.57
C CYS A 135 -10.04 -6.47 -1.07
N ALA A 136 -9.28 -6.48 0.02
CA ALA A 136 -8.77 -7.65 0.73
C ALA A 136 -8.34 -8.80 -0.19
N ASP A 137 -7.34 -8.54 -1.03
CA ASP A 137 -6.86 -9.53 -1.99
C ASP A 137 -6.38 -10.81 -1.29
N THR A 138 -7.11 -11.91 -1.51
CA THR A 138 -6.86 -13.20 -0.88
C THR A 138 -5.98 -14.12 -1.72
N ALA A 139 -5.28 -13.62 -2.73
CA ALA A 139 -4.32 -14.42 -3.48
C ALA A 139 -3.19 -14.93 -2.56
N LEU A 140 -2.62 -16.08 -2.92
CA LEU A 140 -1.55 -16.74 -2.18
C LEU A 140 -0.24 -16.59 -2.96
N GLU A 141 0.63 -15.75 -2.45
CA GLU A 141 1.92 -15.40 -3.03
C GLU A 141 3.00 -16.36 -2.55
N GLY A 142 3.85 -16.77 -3.48
CA GLY A 142 4.87 -17.80 -3.26
C GLY A 142 6.29 -17.26 -3.38
N GLN A 143 7.21 -18.20 -3.55
CA GLN A 143 8.64 -17.94 -3.69
C GLN A 143 8.93 -17.05 -4.89
N LYS A 144 9.69 -15.99 -4.65
CA LYS A 144 10.25 -15.11 -5.67
C LYS A 144 11.09 -15.91 -6.66
N SER A 145 10.88 -15.72 -7.96
CA SER A 145 11.43 -16.62 -8.99
C SER A 145 12.93 -16.51 -9.23
N ASP A 146 13.57 -15.43 -8.80
CA ASP A 146 14.98 -15.13 -9.08
C ASP A 146 15.93 -15.42 -7.91
N THR A 147 15.43 -16.04 -6.84
CA THR A 147 16.21 -16.35 -5.64
C THR A 147 15.73 -17.63 -4.97
N GLU A 148 16.67 -18.36 -4.38
CA GLU A 148 16.40 -19.52 -3.52
C GLU A 148 16.26 -19.11 -2.03
N GLU A 149 16.63 -17.87 -1.69
CA GLU A 149 16.41 -17.33 -0.35
C GLU A 149 14.91 -17.13 -0.09
N PRO A 150 14.40 -17.38 1.12
CA PRO A 150 12.96 -17.28 1.39
C PRO A 150 12.47 -15.85 1.18
N ALA A 151 11.72 -15.61 0.10
CA ALA A 151 11.27 -14.29 -0.29
C ALA A 151 10.01 -14.36 -1.15
N THR A 152 9.22 -13.29 -1.13
CA THR A 152 8.11 -13.07 -2.06
C THR A 152 8.13 -11.62 -2.53
N ASP A 153 7.78 -11.40 -3.78
CA ASP A 153 7.68 -10.07 -4.41
C ASP A 153 6.27 -9.78 -4.91
N GLY A 154 5.32 -10.67 -4.60
CA GLY A 154 3.92 -10.58 -5.00
C GLY A 154 3.61 -11.03 -6.42
N PHE A 155 4.60 -11.43 -7.21
CA PHE A 155 4.38 -11.86 -8.59
C PHE A 155 4.16 -13.38 -8.72
N GLY A 156 3.48 -13.79 -9.79
CA GLY A 156 3.24 -15.20 -10.13
C GLY A 156 2.03 -15.85 -9.45
N ALA A 157 1.39 -15.17 -8.49
CA ALA A 157 0.12 -15.57 -7.93
C ALA A 157 -1.06 -15.20 -8.84
N ARG A 158 -2.20 -15.88 -8.66
CA ARG A 158 -3.45 -15.53 -9.34
C ARG A 158 -4.33 -14.69 -8.43
N HIS A 159 -4.74 -13.53 -8.94
CA HIS A 159 -5.60 -12.57 -8.27
C HIS A 159 -7.01 -12.61 -8.85
N VAL A 160 -8.00 -12.18 -8.06
CA VAL A 160 -9.38 -11.98 -8.52
C VAL A 160 -9.64 -10.50 -8.61
N CYS A 161 -9.50 -9.94 -9.82
CA CYS A 161 -9.66 -8.51 -10.05
C CYS A 161 -11.05 -8.17 -10.57
N ARG A 162 -11.49 -6.93 -10.32
CA ARG A 162 -12.52 -6.30 -11.15
C ARG A 162 -11.98 -6.12 -12.56
N ASN A 163 -12.85 -6.18 -13.56
CA ASN A 163 -12.44 -5.95 -14.95
C ASN A 163 -12.11 -4.45 -15.13
N PHE A 164 -10.81 -4.14 -15.19
CA PHE A 164 -10.33 -2.76 -15.29
C PHE A 164 -10.76 -2.09 -16.59
N ASP A 165 -10.70 -2.81 -17.72
CA ASP A 165 -11.07 -2.25 -19.04
C ASP A 165 -12.54 -1.81 -19.08
N GLN A 166 -13.44 -2.58 -18.44
CA GLN A 166 -14.84 -2.21 -18.34
C GLN A 166 -15.05 -0.98 -17.46
N VAL A 167 -14.32 -0.88 -16.34
CA VAL A 167 -14.36 0.32 -15.48
C VAL A 167 -13.82 1.54 -16.23
N TYR A 168 -12.70 1.38 -16.93
CA TYR A 168 -12.06 2.41 -17.74
C TYR A 168 -13.00 2.92 -18.84
N GLN A 169 -13.58 2.02 -19.63
CA GLN A 169 -14.53 2.39 -20.70
C GLN A 169 -15.79 3.08 -20.15
N TRP A 170 -16.29 2.63 -19.01
CA TRP A 170 -17.40 3.30 -18.35
C TRP A 170 -17.02 4.73 -17.93
N ALA A 171 -15.86 4.92 -17.32
CA ALA A 171 -15.38 6.24 -16.93
C ALA A 171 -15.20 7.18 -18.13
N GLU A 172 -14.59 6.70 -19.23
CA GLU A 172 -14.42 7.47 -20.46
C GLU A 172 -15.74 7.96 -21.04
N THR A 173 -16.79 7.13 -21.02
CA THR A 173 -18.12 7.48 -21.55
C THR A 173 -18.94 8.37 -20.62
N HIS A 174 -18.52 8.55 -19.36
CA HIS A 174 -19.19 9.34 -18.34
C HIS A 174 -18.31 10.46 -17.75
N ARG A 175 -17.20 10.80 -18.42
CA ARG A 175 -16.25 11.82 -17.93
C ARG A 175 -16.90 13.20 -17.85
N ALA A 176 -16.55 13.95 -16.80
CA ALA A 176 -17.05 15.30 -16.58
C ALA A 176 -16.29 16.36 -17.39
N SER A 177 -15.07 16.06 -17.84
CA SER A 177 -14.23 16.95 -18.66
C SER A 177 -13.29 16.15 -19.57
N ASP A 178 -12.71 16.83 -20.57
CA ASP A 178 -11.67 16.28 -21.45
C ASP A 178 -10.24 16.61 -20.93
N GLN A 179 -10.09 16.87 -19.64
CA GLN A 179 -8.78 17.13 -19.03
C GLN A 179 -7.89 15.88 -19.12
N THR A 180 -6.62 16.07 -19.49
CA THR A 180 -5.64 14.98 -19.60
C THR A 180 -4.61 15.05 -18.47
N GLY A 181 -4.11 13.88 -18.03
CA GLY A 181 -3.09 13.78 -16.99
C GLY A 181 -3.67 13.77 -15.58
N TYR A 182 -2.79 13.81 -14.57
CA TYR A 182 -3.21 13.87 -13.17
C TYR A 182 -3.65 15.30 -12.83
N PRO A 183 -4.87 15.52 -12.33
CA PRO A 183 -5.29 16.85 -11.90
C PRO A 183 -4.39 17.33 -10.75
N HIS A 184 -3.82 18.54 -10.89
CA HIS A 184 -3.07 19.21 -9.84
C HIS A 184 -4.01 20.22 -9.15
N GLY A 185 -4.60 19.84 -8.02
CA GLY A 185 -5.56 20.65 -7.25
C GLY A 185 -6.93 19.98 -7.10
N THR A 186 -7.69 20.39 -6.08
CA THR A 186 -9.00 19.82 -5.73
C THR A 186 -9.92 19.78 -6.95
N ALA A 187 -10.62 18.64 -7.08
CA ALA A 187 -11.56 18.32 -8.14
C ALA A 187 -12.45 19.49 -8.61
#